data_AF-A0A8T4UFP8-F1
#
_entry.id   AF-A0A8T4UFP8-F1
#
_cell.length_a   1.000
_cell.length_b   1.000
_cell.length_c   1.000
_cell.angle_alpha   90.00
_cell.angle_beta   90.00
_cell.angle_gamma   90.00
#
_symmetry.space_group_name_H-M   'P 1'
#
loop_
_entity.id
_entity.type
_entity.pdbx_description
1 polymer ?
#
loop_
_entity_poly.entity_id
_entity_poly.type
_entity_poly.pdbx_seq_one_letter_code
_entity_poly.pdbx_strand_id
1 'polypeptide(L)'
;MKRGLASIFLILILILSITVIAAEDDIRGEDLDKQPTTDATSNDLGTNTKTTTTDTQESGLANSYQWLYDTITNRTVNDADEAAAIIALLGESSGELGGLVEELKKRENENHCWPKEGCRVKDTALGTLALSLSGQDVTEEVKWLKESKISMGNKGEWWIVLKSNTNGTCVTTYNTKQKNFDIQDDIIKQARGQYHINLLDIDPNINRVVTPKISVDCSTMPNVIIALVYKPDTNTFFIQESQSVTNTDLIINNACYPISRRTNTCDFESTAFATWALLELQTEEDRENIGTTIYLESSVKQGDSIQLALLNRVLLKLSNVQQSFLELLVQQQRQDGSFNNDVYATSLSLLGLQGTDKTDNIARAADYLTRRVSKDGSWNRDVRNTAYALLALHGTDLGRREVKPIGGSSGRREICGNGIDDNQNGIEDCGEQLCSDDQSCKCVNNKQDGDEEGIDCGGNCGNKCADTTDGTETTGCILDSDCNSGEGCQSGICIIKNDDTDATLPTSTDEGSSWWIWLLIILLILLAGFGVFYVKYVKTGKIVLKDIFKKKKKQTFDEYRRMSEFKPAQPRPMNTQNNNQRIATQPRITPQRAIKSKEEEELERSLKEAEKLIKGK
;
A
#
# COMPACT_ATOMS: atom_id res chain seq x y z
N MET A 1 33.96 58.60 -37.04
CA MET A 1 32.63 58.53 -36.39
C MET A 1 32.83 58.36 -34.89
N LYS A 2 32.99 59.47 -34.18
CA LYS A 2 33.10 59.54 -32.71
C LYS A 2 32.36 60.80 -32.28
N ARG A 3 31.09 60.64 -31.93
CA ARG A 3 30.17 61.57 -31.22
C ARG A 3 28.77 61.01 -31.39
N GLY A 4 28.33 60.20 -30.43
CA GLY A 4 27.03 59.51 -30.49
C GLY A 4 26.73 58.59 -29.30
N LEU A 5 27.70 58.32 -28.41
CA LEU A 5 27.50 57.44 -27.25
C LEU A 5 27.41 58.18 -25.91
N ALA A 6 27.72 59.48 -25.85
CA ALA A 6 27.61 60.26 -24.61
C ALA A 6 26.20 60.82 -24.34
N SER A 7 25.34 60.96 -25.35
CA SER A 7 23.98 61.51 -25.17
C SER A 7 22.93 60.50 -24.72
N ILE A 8 23.15 59.20 -24.93
CA ILE A 8 22.17 58.16 -24.52
C ILE A 8 22.34 57.80 -23.04
N PHE A 9 23.57 57.86 -22.51
CA PHE A 9 23.84 57.60 -21.10
C PHE A 9 23.32 58.73 -20.18
N LEU A 10 23.27 59.96 -20.68
CA LEU A 10 22.79 61.12 -19.92
C LEU A 10 21.26 61.20 -19.86
N ILE A 11 20.54 60.59 -20.81
CA ILE A 11 19.07 60.49 -20.80
C ILE A 11 18.60 59.36 -19.87
N LEU A 12 19.37 58.27 -19.72
CA LEU A 12 18.99 57.16 -18.82
C LEU A 12 19.17 57.50 -17.34
N ILE A 13 20.14 58.36 -16.99
CA ILE A 13 20.37 58.80 -15.60
C ILE A 13 19.36 59.89 -15.18
N LEU A 14 18.82 60.66 -16.13
CA LEU A 14 17.83 61.70 -15.87
C LEU A 14 16.40 61.16 -15.66
N ILE A 15 16.12 59.92 -16.07
CA ILE A 15 14.81 59.26 -15.82
C ILE A 15 14.78 58.52 -14.47
N LEU A 16 15.95 58.27 -13.86
CA LEU A 16 16.08 57.60 -12.56
C LEU A 16 16.14 58.55 -11.35
N SER A 17 16.03 59.87 -11.55
CA SER A 17 16.13 60.88 -10.48
C SER A 17 14.85 61.70 -10.25
N ILE A 18 13.71 61.28 -10.81
CA ILE A 18 12.39 61.87 -10.50
C ILE A 18 11.48 60.76 -10.00
N THR A 19 11.53 60.46 -8.69
CA THR A 19 10.42 59.94 -7.85
C THR A 19 10.89 59.71 -6.41
N VAL A 20 11.41 60.75 -5.74
CA VAL A 20 11.34 60.89 -4.26
C VAL A 20 11.24 62.39 -3.94
N ILE A 21 10.54 62.73 -2.84
CA ILE A 21 10.14 64.03 -2.27
C ILE A 21 8.64 64.28 -2.53
N ALA A 22 7.71 63.82 -1.67
CA ALA A 22 7.40 64.17 -0.27
C ALA A 22 6.26 65.20 -0.19
N ALA A 23 5.22 64.86 0.60
CA ALA A 23 4.53 65.80 1.47
C ALA A 23 3.58 65.00 2.39
N GLU A 24 3.97 64.99 3.66
CA GLU A 24 3.20 64.65 4.85
C GLU A 24 2.13 65.72 5.14
N ASP A 25 1.31 65.43 6.16
CA ASP A 25 0.41 66.31 6.92
C ASP A 25 -0.95 66.68 6.31
N ASP A 26 -2.03 66.12 6.89
CA ASP A 26 -2.83 66.91 7.84
C ASP A 26 -3.66 65.98 8.77
N ILE A 27 -3.32 65.98 10.07
CA ILE A 27 -4.21 65.59 11.16
C ILE A 27 -4.62 66.88 11.88
N ARG A 28 -5.92 67.14 11.94
CA ARG A 28 -6.61 68.00 12.93
C ARG A 28 -8.11 67.76 12.78
N GLY A 29 -8.94 67.63 13.81
CA GLY A 29 -8.85 67.72 15.27
C GLY A 29 -10.30 67.53 15.76
N GLU A 30 -10.53 66.82 16.86
CA GLU A 30 -11.18 67.28 18.11
C GLU A 30 -12.16 66.15 18.50
N ASP A 31 -12.34 65.71 19.75
CA ASP A 31 -11.82 66.18 21.02
C ASP A 31 -11.83 65.02 22.02
N LEU A 32 -10.79 64.96 22.86
CA LEU A 32 -10.69 64.10 24.03
C LEU A 32 -10.84 65.03 25.23
N ASP A 33 -11.84 64.79 26.08
CA ASP A 33 -11.91 65.45 27.37
C ASP A 33 -11.74 64.43 28.51
N LYS A 34 -10.66 64.68 29.25
CA LYS A 34 -10.34 64.34 30.66
C LYS A 34 -9.40 63.18 31.04
N GLN A 35 -8.39 63.64 31.77
CA GLN A 35 -7.26 63.03 32.48
C GLN A 35 -7.59 61.95 33.54
N PRO A 36 -6.56 61.22 34.00
CA PRO A 36 -6.67 60.14 34.98
C PRO A 36 -6.56 60.66 36.42
N THR A 37 -7.33 60.04 37.32
CA THR A 37 -7.05 60.08 38.76
C THR A 37 -7.05 58.66 39.30
N THR A 38 -6.02 58.40 40.09
CA THR A 38 -5.77 57.27 40.97
C THR A 38 -7.03 56.76 41.69
N ASP A 39 -7.22 55.44 41.73
CA ASP A 39 -7.22 54.69 43.00
C ASP A 39 -7.40 53.19 42.77
N ALA A 40 -6.70 52.43 43.61
CA ALA A 40 -6.79 50.99 43.72
C ALA A 40 -8.20 50.56 44.16
N THR A 41 -8.72 49.47 43.58
CA THR A 41 -9.27 48.32 44.33
C THR A 41 -9.79 47.24 43.37
N SER A 42 -9.32 46.01 43.62
CA SER A 42 -10.04 44.74 43.53
C SER A 42 -11.40 44.74 42.83
N ASN A 43 -11.54 43.98 41.74
CA ASN A 43 -12.42 42.80 41.75
C ASN A 43 -12.28 41.96 40.47
N ASP A 44 -12.05 40.69 40.74
CA ASP A 44 -12.15 39.49 39.93
C ASP A 44 -13.42 39.47 39.04
N LEU A 45 -13.25 39.19 37.75
CA LEU A 45 -14.24 38.48 36.93
C LEU A 45 -13.56 37.93 35.67
N GLY A 46 -13.45 36.60 35.65
CA GLY A 46 -12.67 35.82 34.69
C GLY A 46 -13.01 36.04 33.21
N THR A 47 -11.97 36.29 32.43
CA THR A 47 -11.94 36.07 30.99
C THR A 47 -11.64 34.59 30.71
N ASN A 48 -12.61 33.90 30.09
CA ASN A 48 -12.43 32.57 29.51
C ASN A 48 -11.34 32.62 28.43
N THR A 49 -10.16 32.14 28.79
CA THR A 49 -9.04 31.97 27.88
C THR A 49 -9.25 30.70 27.04
N LYS A 50 -9.56 30.91 25.76
CA LYS A 50 -9.65 29.89 24.71
C LYS A 50 -8.23 29.44 24.30
N THR A 51 -7.53 28.75 25.22
CA THR A 51 -6.15 28.25 25.00
C THR A 51 -5.95 26.91 25.71
N THR A 52 -6.74 25.88 25.37
CA THR A 52 -6.58 24.53 25.98
C THR A 52 -6.75 23.36 25.00
N THR A 53 -7.21 23.57 23.77
CA THR A 53 -7.45 22.45 22.84
C THR A 53 -6.20 21.91 22.16
N THR A 54 -5.19 22.74 21.89
CA THR A 54 -3.99 22.32 21.14
C THR A 54 -3.01 21.53 22.01
N ASP A 55 -2.70 22.03 23.21
CA ASP A 55 -1.78 21.37 24.17
C ASP A 55 -2.28 19.98 24.61
N THR A 56 -3.60 19.80 24.72
CA THR A 56 -4.21 18.55 25.17
C THR A 56 -4.25 17.48 24.07
N GLN A 57 -4.32 17.89 22.79
CA GLN A 57 -4.38 16.98 21.65
C GLN A 57 -2.99 16.45 21.28
N GLU A 58 -1.97 17.32 21.35
CA GLU A 58 -0.58 16.95 21.13
C GLU A 58 -0.07 15.99 22.23
N SER A 59 -0.47 16.21 23.49
CA SER A 59 -0.14 15.28 24.58
C SER A 59 -0.86 13.94 24.47
N GLY A 60 -2.09 13.91 23.95
CA GLY A 60 -2.88 12.68 23.80
C GLY A 60 -2.25 11.73 22.79
N LEU A 61 -1.93 12.23 21.59
CA LEU A 61 -1.33 11.41 20.54
C LEU A 61 0.05 10.86 20.93
N ALA A 62 0.87 11.65 21.64
CA ALA A 62 2.16 11.20 22.15
C ALA A 62 2.04 10.01 23.13
N ASN A 63 0.95 9.93 23.87
CA ASN A 63 0.70 8.85 24.82
C ASN A 63 0.06 7.60 24.19
N SER A 64 -0.40 7.67 22.92
CA SER A 64 -1.20 6.61 22.30
C SER A 64 -0.48 5.28 22.16
N TYR A 65 0.79 5.31 21.74
CA TYR A 65 1.61 4.11 21.60
C TYR A 65 1.88 3.44 22.95
N GLN A 66 2.23 4.23 23.98
CA GLN A 66 2.44 3.73 25.33
C GLN A 66 1.17 3.13 25.93
N TRP A 67 0.03 3.82 25.79
CA TRP A 67 -1.26 3.31 26.25
C TRP A 67 -1.60 1.96 25.61
N LEU A 68 -1.37 1.85 24.30
CA LEU A 68 -1.66 0.62 23.57
C LEU A 68 -0.77 -0.52 24.06
N TYR A 69 0.54 -0.29 24.19
CA TYR A 69 1.52 -1.25 24.71
C TYR A 69 1.15 -1.72 26.13
N ASP A 70 0.91 -0.79 27.05
CA ASP A 70 0.56 -1.11 28.44
C ASP A 70 -0.76 -1.89 28.52
N THR A 71 -1.73 -1.54 27.68
CA THR A 71 -3.04 -2.20 27.69
C THR A 71 -2.95 -3.64 27.24
N ILE A 72 -2.28 -3.93 26.11
CA ILE A 72 -2.19 -5.31 25.58
C ILE A 72 -1.21 -6.18 26.37
N THR A 73 -0.26 -5.58 27.10
CA THR A 73 0.60 -6.30 28.05
C THR A 73 -0.17 -6.74 29.29
N ASN A 74 -1.09 -5.91 29.79
CA ASN A 74 -1.78 -6.14 31.07
C ASN A 74 -3.17 -6.77 30.92
N ARG A 75 -3.71 -6.87 29.70
CA ARG A 75 -5.07 -7.36 29.46
C ARG A 75 -5.11 -8.29 28.25
N THR A 76 -5.77 -9.43 28.42
CA THR A 76 -6.12 -10.31 27.30
C THR A 76 -7.13 -9.63 26.37
N VAL A 77 -6.77 -9.55 25.10
CA VAL A 77 -7.64 -9.12 24.00
C VAL A 77 -7.80 -10.25 22.98
N ASN A 78 -8.65 -10.08 21.97
CA ASN A 78 -8.73 -11.08 20.90
C ASN A 78 -7.52 -10.99 19.97
N ASP A 79 -7.20 -12.09 19.30
CA ASP A 79 -5.98 -12.21 18.48
C ASP A 79 -5.92 -11.18 17.34
N ALA A 80 -7.05 -10.87 16.70
CA ALA A 80 -7.10 -9.87 15.63
C ALA A 80 -6.75 -8.46 16.13
N ASP A 81 -7.29 -8.05 17.28
CA ASP A 81 -7.02 -6.74 17.89
C ASP A 81 -5.60 -6.67 18.46
N GLU A 82 -5.08 -7.75 19.03
CA GLU A 82 -3.69 -7.83 19.48
C GLU A 82 -2.71 -7.74 18.31
N ALA A 83 -2.97 -8.49 17.24
CA ALA A 83 -2.15 -8.45 16.03
C ALA A 83 -2.18 -7.05 15.39
N ALA A 84 -3.35 -6.41 15.28
CA ALA A 84 -3.44 -5.04 14.81
C ALA A 84 -2.68 -4.06 15.71
N ALA A 85 -2.70 -4.27 17.03
CA ALA A 85 -1.95 -3.46 17.98
C ALA A 85 -0.44 -3.65 17.83
N ILE A 86 0.06 -4.88 17.67
CA ILE A 86 1.47 -5.16 17.38
C ILE A 86 1.90 -4.48 16.09
N ILE A 87 1.10 -4.59 15.01
CA ILE A 87 1.40 -3.90 13.74
C ILE A 87 1.47 -2.39 13.94
N ALA A 88 0.55 -1.80 14.71
CA ALA A 88 0.58 -0.38 15.03
C ALA A 88 1.86 0.01 15.77
N LEU A 89 2.24 -0.75 16.80
CA LEU A 89 3.42 -0.52 17.63
C LEU A 89 4.74 -0.72 16.88
N LEU A 90 4.76 -1.47 15.78
CA LEU A 90 5.94 -1.57 14.91
C LEU A 90 6.23 -0.27 14.15
N GLY A 91 5.22 0.60 13.97
CA GLY A 91 5.36 1.91 13.33
C GLY A 91 6.06 2.96 14.19
N GLU A 92 6.35 2.67 15.45
CA GLU A 92 6.99 3.60 16.38
C GLU A 92 7.99 2.87 17.30
N SER A 93 8.94 3.59 17.87
CA SER A 93 10.01 3.01 18.70
C SER A 93 9.58 2.63 20.14
N SER A 94 8.29 2.49 20.42
CA SER A 94 7.79 2.24 21.77
C SER A 94 7.92 0.76 22.19
N GLY A 95 8.54 0.53 23.35
CA GLY A 95 8.54 -0.75 24.07
C GLY A 95 9.35 -1.89 23.44
N GLU A 96 9.65 -2.90 24.24
CA GLU A 96 10.16 -4.19 23.76
C GLU A 96 8.97 -5.07 23.35
N LEU A 97 8.78 -5.27 22.05
CA LEU A 97 7.67 -6.05 21.52
C LEU A 97 7.88 -7.57 21.58
N GLY A 98 9.07 -8.04 21.96
CA GLY A 98 9.43 -9.46 22.01
C GLY A 98 8.40 -10.31 22.75
N GLY A 99 8.04 -9.90 23.98
CA GLY A 99 7.04 -10.61 24.76
C GLY A 99 5.65 -10.63 24.12
N LEU A 100 5.24 -9.56 23.45
CA LEU A 100 3.93 -9.50 22.78
C LEU A 100 3.88 -10.41 21.54
N VAL A 101 4.95 -10.40 20.74
CA VAL A 101 5.09 -11.28 19.57
C VAL A 101 5.13 -12.75 20.01
N GLU A 102 5.82 -13.05 21.11
CA GLU A 102 5.88 -14.39 21.71
C GLU A 102 4.50 -14.85 22.22
N GLU A 103 3.77 -14.01 22.94
CA GLU A 103 2.42 -14.34 23.43
C GLU A 103 1.43 -14.55 22.29
N LEU A 104 1.50 -13.75 21.22
CA LEU A 104 0.71 -13.97 20.01
C LEU A 104 1.05 -15.33 19.37
N LYS A 105 2.34 -15.66 19.23
CA LYS A 105 2.81 -16.94 18.66
C LYS A 105 2.39 -18.13 19.52
N LYS A 106 2.42 -18.02 20.86
CA LYS A 106 1.93 -19.06 21.78
C LYS A 106 0.45 -19.38 21.60
N ARG A 107 -0.34 -18.46 21.04
CA ARG A 107 -1.78 -18.65 20.75
C ARG A 107 -2.07 -19.15 19.33
N GLU A 108 -1.03 -19.46 18.56
CA GLU A 108 -1.14 -20.25 17.33
C GLU A 108 -1.49 -21.71 17.67
N ASN A 109 -2.26 -22.39 16.81
CA ASN A 109 -2.42 -23.84 16.94
C ASN A 109 -1.42 -24.64 16.09
N GLU A 110 -1.52 -25.96 16.22
CA GLU A 110 -0.72 -26.94 15.46
C GLU A 110 -0.89 -26.86 13.94
N ASN A 111 -1.94 -26.20 13.43
CA ASN A 111 -2.15 -25.99 12.00
C ASN A 111 -1.70 -24.61 11.54
N HIS A 112 -0.99 -23.86 12.37
CA HIS A 112 -0.49 -22.53 12.05
C HIS A 112 -1.59 -21.48 11.80
N CYS A 113 -2.62 -21.48 12.67
CA CYS A 113 -3.74 -20.53 12.60
C CYS A 113 -4.25 -20.03 13.95
N TRP A 114 -4.96 -18.89 13.92
CA TRP A 114 -5.53 -18.20 15.08
C TRP A 114 -7.05 -18.00 14.95
N PRO A 115 -7.77 -17.85 16.08
CA PRO A 115 -7.39 -18.32 17.41
C PRO A 115 -7.16 -19.83 17.42
N LYS A 116 -6.47 -20.35 18.45
CA LYS A 116 -6.25 -21.81 18.62
C LYS A 116 -7.51 -22.62 18.35
N GLU A 117 -8.62 -22.13 18.92
CA GLU A 117 -9.95 -22.67 18.74
C GLU A 117 -10.69 -21.94 17.62
N GLY A 118 -10.74 -22.55 16.44
CA GLY A 118 -11.66 -22.15 15.37
C GLY A 118 -11.01 -21.57 14.13
N CYS A 119 -9.74 -21.17 14.19
CA CYS A 119 -8.94 -20.75 13.03
C CYS A 119 -9.68 -19.84 12.06
N ARG A 120 -9.93 -18.63 12.54
CA ARG A 120 -10.62 -17.59 11.79
C ARG A 120 -9.64 -16.94 10.83
N VAL A 121 -10.07 -16.77 9.60
CA VAL A 121 -9.19 -16.27 8.53
C VAL A 121 -8.70 -14.86 8.80
N LYS A 122 -9.57 -13.95 9.28
CA LYS A 122 -9.17 -12.57 9.64
C LYS A 122 -8.08 -12.56 10.72
N ASP A 123 -8.30 -13.32 11.79
CA ASP A 123 -7.40 -13.41 12.94
C ASP A 123 -6.04 -13.99 12.50
N THR A 124 -6.05 -15.10 11.74
CA THR A 124 -4.81 -15.64 11.16
C THR A 124 -4.12 -14.64 10.24
N ALA A 125 -4.85 -13.99 9.33
CA ALA A 125 -4.27 -13.03 8.39
C ALA A 125 -3.53 -11.88 9.09
N LEU A 126 -4.14 -11.30 10.13
CA LEU A 126 -3.52 -10.24 10.92
C LEU A 126 -2.37 -10.78 11.77
N GLY A 127 -2.51 -11.97 12.37
CA GLY A 127 -1.45 -12.61 13.14
C GLY A 127 -0.20 -12.88 12.29
N THR A 128 -0.38 -13.50 11.11
CA THR A 128 0.69 -13.73 10.12
C THR A 128 1.36 -12.42 9.72
N LEU A 129 0.58 -11.37 9.46
CA LEU A 129 1.12 -10.07 9.08
C LEU A 129 1.94 -9.45 10.21
N ALA A 130 1.45 -9.50 11.45
CA ALA A 130 2.14 -8.99 12.63
C ALA A 130 3.48 -9.71 12.86
N LEU A 131 3.49 -11.03 12.77
CA LEU A 131 4.71 -11.85 12.93
C LEU A 131 5.76 -11.51 11.86
N SER A 132 5.34 -11.45 10.58
CA SER A 132 6.26 -11.14 9.48
C SER A 132 6.84 -9.74 9.58
N LEU A 133 6.01 -8.74 9.92
CA LEU A 133 6.49 -7.36 10.12
C LEU A 133 7.40 -7.24 11.35
N SER A 134 7.29 -8.17 12.30
CA SER A 134 8.19 -8.34 13.45
C SER A 134 9.46 -9.14 13.11
N GLY A 135 9.69 -9.51 11.85
CA GLY A 135 10.87 -10.26 11.41
C GLY A 135 10.83 -11.76 11.71
N GLN A 136 9.66 -12.32 12.07
CA GLN A 136 9.53 -13.77 12.29
C GLN A 136 9.28 -14.50 10.95
N ASP A 137 9.68 -15.78 10.89
CA ASP A 137 9.30 -16.66 9.79
C ASP A 137 7.82 -17.04 9.90
N VAL A 138 7.09 -16.89 8.79
CA VAL A 138 5.65 -17.11 8.69
C VAL A 138 5.28 -18.06 7.55
N THR A 139 6.23 -18.89 7.12
CA THR A 139 6.08 -19.76 5.94
C THR A 139 4.85 -20.69 6.05
N GLU A 140 4.64 -21.33 7.20
CA GLU A 140 3.53 -22.26 7.38
C GLU A 140 2.18 -21.54 7.55
N GLU A 141 2.15 -20.36 8.17
CA GLU A 141 0.96 -19.53 8.29
C GLU A 141 0.51 -18.98 6.92
N VAL A 142 1.46 -18.53 6.09
CA VAL A 142 1.18 -18.09 4.72
C VAL A 142 0.63 -19.25 3.89
N LYS A 143 1.21 -20.44 4.04
CA LYS A 143 0.68 -21.66 3.41
C LYS A 143 -0.73 -21.97 3.89
N TRP A 144 -0.99 -21.88 5.20
CA TRP A 144 -2.33 -22.03 5.74
C TRP A 144 -3.32 -21.04 5.13
N LEU A 145 -2.94 -19.76 4.97
CA LEU A 145 -3.77 -18.77 4.29
C LEU A 145 -3.98 -19.11 2.81
N LYS A 146 -2.94 -19.50 2.07
CA LYS A 146 -3.06 -19.87 0.65
C LYS A 146 -4.02 -21.06 0.45
N GLU A 147 -3.99 -22.04 1.34
CA GLU A 147 -4.85 -23.24 1.33
C GLU A 147 -6.26 -23.02 1.90
N SER A 148 -6.51 -21.93 2.62
CA SER A 148 -7.83 -21.61 3.20
C SER A 148 -8.83 -21.04 2.19
N LYS A 149 -8.39 -20.80 0.94
CA LYS A 149 -9.24 -20.31 -0.14
C LYS A 149 -10.31 -21.34 -0.48
N ILE A 150 -11.52 -20.86 -0.73
CA ILE A 150 -12.60 -21.64 -1.33
C ILE A 150 -13.04 -20.99 -2.64
N SER A 151 -13.74 -21.73 -3.48
CA SER A 151 -14.32 -21.16 -4.70
C SER A 151 -15.54 -20.29 -4.38
N MET A 152 -15.79 -19.27 -5.21
CA MET A 152 -17.01 -18.46 -5.10
C MET A 152 -18.29 -19.28 -5.39
N GLY A 153 -18.12 -20.47 -5.98
CA GLY A 153 -19.20 -21.38 -6.34
C GLY A 153 -20.09 -20.82 -7.45
N ASN A 154 -21.39 -21.14 -7.38
CA ASN A 154 -22.36 -20.80 -8.43
C ASN A 154 -23.07 -19.45 -8.19
N LYS A 155 -22.43 -18.50 -7.50
CA LYS A 155 -23.01 -17.17 -7.19
C LYS A 155 -22.97 -16.18 -8.37
N GLY A 156 -22.69 -16.67 -9.58
CA GLY A 156 -22.61 -15.90 -10.81
C GLY A 156 -22.13 -16.78 -11.95
N GLU A 157 -21.94 -16.17 -13.12
CA GLU A 157 -21.47 -16.84 -14.32
C GLU A 157 -20.15 -16.25 -14.79
N TRP A 158 -19.30 -17.11 -15.33
CA TRP A 158 -18.04 -16.71 -15.94
C TRP A 158 -18.14 -16.91 -17.44
N TRP A 159 -17.79 -15.87 -18.18
CA TRP A 159 -17.92 -15.80 -19.62
C TRP A 159 -16.57 -15.49 -20.26
N ILE A 160 -16.23 -16.23 -21.32
CA ILE A 160 -15.19 -15.83 -22.26
C ILE A 160 -15.89 -15.16 -23.43
N VAL A 161 -15.72 -13.85 -23.55
CA VAL A 161 -16.25 -13.06 -24.66
C VAL A 161 -15.21 -13.04 -25.77
N LEU A 162 -15.62 -13.46 -26.96
CA LEU A 162 -14.78 -13.50 -28.15
C LEU A 162 -15.34 -12.51 -29.16
N LYS A 163 -14.49 -11.63 -29.70
CA LYS A 163 -14.88 -10.68 -30.74
C LYS A 163 -13.90 -10.72 -31.90
N SER A 164 -14.42 -10.87 -33.11
CA SER A 164 -13.60 -11.10 -34.30
C SER A 164 -14.32 -10.61 -35.57
N ASN A 165 -13.60 -9.89 -36.42
CA ASN A 165 -14.14 -9.44 -37.71
C ASN A 165 -14.09 -10.53 -38.79
N THR A 166 -13.59 -11.72 -38.46
CA THR A 166 -13.44 -12.85 -39.36
C THR A 166 -14.04 -14.10 -38.76
N ASN A 167 -14.58 -14.97 -39.60
CA ASN A 167 -15.10 -16.27 -39.18
C ASN A 167 -13.95 -17.25 -38.96
N GLY A 168 -14.11 -18.15 -38.01
CA GLY A 168 -13.12 -19.19 -37.70
C GLY A 168 -13.51 -19.99 -36.46
N THR A 169 -12.55 -20.69 -35.88
CA THR A 169 -12.76 -21.59 -34.74
C THR A 169 -11.77 -21.27 -33.63
N CYS A 170 -12.28 -21.13 -32.41
CA CYS A 170 -11.47 -21.09 -31.20
C CYS A 170 -11.53 -22.43 -30.48
N VAL A 171 -10.42 -22.86 -29.91
CA VAL A 171 -10.30 -24.07 -29.10
C VAL A 171 -10.00 -23.64 -27.67
N THR A 172 -10.86 -24.05 -26.74
CA THR A 172 -10.57 -23.90 -25.30
C THR A 172 -10.03 -25.21 -24.75
N THR A 173 -8.95 -25.14 -23.99
CA THR A 173 -8.36 -26.28 -23.30
C THR A 173 -8.42 -26.05 -21.79
N TYR A 174 -9.02 -26.99 -21.07
CA TYR A 174 -9.00 -27.04 -19.62
C TYR A 174 -8.60 -28.45 -19.16
N ASN A 175 -7.51 -28.54 -18.41
CA ASN A 175 -6.82 -29.81 -18.13
C ASN A 175 -6.49 -30.56 -19.43
N THR A 176 -7.09 -31.73 -19.64
CA THR A 176 -6.95 -32.54 -20.86
C THR A 176 -8.13 -32.43 -21.81
N LYS A 177 -9.18 -31.67 -21.44
CA LYS A 177 -10.39 -31.53 -22.24
C LYS A 177 -10.27 -30.35 -23.19
N GLN A 178 -10.55 -30.60 -24.46
CA GLN A 178 -10.63 -29.57 -25.49
C GLN A 178 -12.07 -29.43 -25.99
N LYS A 179 -12.48 -28.20 -26.26
CA LYS A 179 -13.76 -27.88 -26.91
C LYS A 179 -13.57 -26.81 -27.96
N ASN A 180 -14.26 -27.02 -29.08
CA ASN A 180 -14.20 -26.14 -30.24
C ASN A 180 -15.44 -25.26 -30.30
N PHE A 181 -15.23 -23.99 -30.59
CA PHE A 181 -16.27 -22.96 -30.71
C PHE A 181 -16.10 -22.26 -32.04
N ASP A 182 -17.08 -22.45 -32.93
CA ASP A 182 -17.09 -21.84 -34.25
C ASP A 182 -17.75 -20.46 -34.17
N ILE A 183 -17.01 -19.46 -34.64
CA ILE A 183 -17.41 -18.07 -34.67
C ILE A 183 -17.78 -17.72 -36.11
N GLN A 184 -19.01 -17.25 -36.28
CA GLN A 184 -19.50 -16.72 -37.54
C GLN A 184 -20.26 -15.42 -37.28
N ASP A 185 -19.89 -14.35 -37.97
CA ASP A 185 -20.55 -13.04 -37.87
C ASP A 185 -20.63 -12.53 -36.41
N ASP A 186 -19.52 -12.63 -35.66
CA ASP A 186 -19.40 -12.30 -34.22
C ASP A 186 -20.28 -13.15 -33.27
N ILE A 187 -20.79 -14.29 -33.76
CA ILE A 187 -21.67 -15.19 -33.00
C ILE A 187 -21.04 -16.56 -32.87
N ILE A 188 -21.13 -17.15 -31.68
CA ILE A 188 -20.69 -18.51 -31.39
C ILE A 188 -21.84 -19.48 -31.70
N LYS A 189 -21.66 -20.33 -32.72
CA LYS A 189 -22.71 -21.24 -33.20
C LYS A 189 -23.16 -22.24 -32.13
N GLN A 190 -22.20 -22.81 -31.42
CA GLN A 190 -22.43 -23.78 -30.36
C GLN A 190 -23.14 -23.17 -29.14
N ALA A 191 -23.13 -21.84 -29.00
CA ALA A 191 -23.75 -21.09 -27.90
C ALA A 191 -25.11 -20.48 -28.29
N ARG A 192 -25.84 -21.09 -29.23
CA ARG A 192 -27.23 -20.70 -29.59
C ARG A 192 -27.41 -19.22 -29.99
N GLY A 193 -26.39 -18.59 -30.59
CA GLY A 193 -26.49 -17.18 -30.99
C GLY A 193 -25.82 -16.19 -30.04
N GLN A 194 -25.17 -16.66 -28.98
CA GLN A 194 -24.46 -15.81 -28.02
C GLN A 194 -23.06 -15.43 -28.53
N TYR A 195 -22.54 -14.32 -28.01
CA TYR A 195 -21.18 -13.81 -28.27
C TYR A 195 -20.18 -14.20 -27.17
N HIS A 196 -20.58 -15.13 -26.28
CA HIS A 196 -19.77 -15.56 -25.15
C HIS A 196 -19.82 -17.08 -25.00
N ILE A 197 -18.77 -17.62 -24.40
CA ILE A 197 -18.67 -19.00 -23.95
C ILE A 197 -18.89 -19.00 -22.44
N ASN A 198 -19.92 -19.68 -21.95
CA ASN A 198 -20.06 -19.90 -20.52
C ASN A 198 -19.03 -20.96 -20.09
N LEU A 199 -18.30 -20.72 -19.00
CA LEU A 199 -17.28 -21.68 -18.56
C LEU A 199 -17.86 -23.06 -18.22
N LEU A 200 -19.13 -23.14 -17.81
CA LEU A 200 -19.82 -24.41 -17.57
C LEU A 200 -20.00 -25.23 -18.86
N ASP A 201 -20.03 -24.56 -20.01
CA ASP A 201 -20.02 -25.23 -21.32
C ASP A 201 -18.64 -25.81 -21.65
N ILE A 202 -17.57 -25.42 -20.92
CA ILE A 202 -16.24 -26.03 -21.02
C ILE A 202 -16.18 -27.24 -20.09
N ASP A 203 -16.34 -27.02 -18.79
CA ASP A 203 -16.43 -28.06 -17.77
C ASP A 203 -17.45 -27.68 -16.68
N PRO A 204 -18.42 -28.55 -16.34
CA PRO A 204 -19.48 -28.23 -15.40
C PRO A 204 -19.00 -28.01 -13.95
N ASN A 205 -17.77 -28.42 -13.61
CA ASN A 205 -17.20 -28.26 -12.28
C ASN A 205 -16.19 -27.12 -12.18
N ILE A 206 -15.92 -26.39 -13.27
CA ILE A 206 -14.87 -25.37 -13.30
C ILE A 206 -15.07 -24.26 -12.27
N ASN A 207 -16.32 -23.84 -12.04
CA ASN A 207 -16.68 -22.83 -11.04
C ASN A 207 -16.47 -23.31 -9.58
N ARG A 208 -16.17 -24.59 -9.37
CA ARG A 208 -15.86 -25.14 -8.03
C ARG A 208 -14.36 -25.12 -7.73
N VAL A 209 -13.53 -24.85 -8.74
CA VAL A 209 -12.08 -24.82 -8.60
C VAL A 209 -11.64 -23.42 -8.17
N VAL A 210 -10.68 -23.36 -7.25
CA VAL A 210 -10.00 -22.12 -6.87
C VAL A 210 -9.03 -21.78 -7.98
N THR A 211 -9.21 -20.61 -8.60
CA THR A 211 -8.34 -20.09 -9.65
C THR A 211 -8.03 -21.03 -10.83
N PRO A 212 -9.05 -21.53 -11.56
CA PRO A 212 -8.82 -22.38 -12.73
C PRO A 212 -8.12 -21.60 -13.85
N LYS A 213 -7.22 -22.29 -14.56
CA LYS A 213 -6.50 -21.79 -15.74
C LYS A 213 -7.06 -22.42 -17.00
N ILE A 214 -7.46 -21.61 -17.98
CA ILE A 214 -8.02 -22.06 -19.27
C ILE A 214 -7.15 -21.51 -20.40
N SER A 215 -6.70 -22.39 -21.28
CA SER A 215 -6.04 -21.96 -22.51
C SER A 215 -7.06 -21.73 -23.60
N VAL A 216 -6.95 -20.61 -24.33
CA VAL A 216 -7.81 -20.26 -25.46
C VAL A 216 -6.94 -20.04 -26.68
N ASP A 217 -7.17 -20.82 -27.74
CA ASP A 217 -6.46 -20.73 -29.02
C ASP A 217 -7.46 -20.37 -30.13
N CYS A 218 -7.32 -19.18 -30.68
CA CYS A 218 -8.09 -18.65 -31.79
C CYS A 218 -7.20 -18.36 -33.01
N SER A 219 -6.08 -19.08 -33.16
CA SER A 219 -5.09 -18.88 -34.24
C SER A 219 -5.67 -18.91 -35.65
N THR A 220 -6.85 -19.50 -35.83
CA THR A 220 -7.56 -19.55 -37.12
C THR A 220 -8.09 -18.18 -37.57
N MET A 221 -8.10 -17.17 -36.69
CA MET A 221 -8.60 -15.83 -36.95
C MET A 221 -7.58 -14.75 -36.55
N PRO A 222 -7.32 -13.75 -37.40
CA PRO A 222 -6.51 -12.59 -37.01
C PRO A 222 -7.32 -11.59 -36.15
N ASN A 223 -6.62 -10.89 -35.25
CA ASN A 223 -7.15 -9.75 -34.48
C ASN A 223 -8.40 -10.08 -33.63
N VAL A 224 -8.39 -11.21 -32.94
CA VAL A 224 -9.44 -11.59 -31.98
C VAL A 224 -9.22 -10.83 -30.68
N ILE A 225 -10.31 -10.32 -30.11
CA ILE A 225 -10.33 -9.84 -28.73
C ILE A 225 -10.88 -10.98 -27.87
N ILE A 226 -10.08 -11.37 -26.87
CA ILE A 226 -10.44 -12.36 -25.86
C ILE A 226 -10.60 -11.61 -24.54
N ALA A 227 -11.79 -11.68 -23.95
CA ALA A 227 -12.07 -11.07 -22.65
C ALA A 227 -12.68 -12.07 -21.68
N LEU A 228 -12.20 -12.05 -20.43
CA LEU A 228 -12.74 -12.81 -19.32
C LEU A 228 -13.66 -11.90 -18.49
N VAL A 229 -14.93 -12.27 -18.39
CA VAL A 229 -15.97 -11.48 -17.75
C VAL A 229 -16.66 -12.30 -16.68
N TYR A 230 -16.83 -11.71 -15.50
CA TYR A 230 -17.67 -12.24 -14.43
C TYR A 230 -19.00 -11.51 -14.39
N LYS A 231 -20.08 -12.27 -14.26
CA LYS A 231 -21.45 -11.77 -14.21
C LYS A 231 -22.15 -12.29 -12.95
N PRO A 232 -22.21 -11.50 -11.87
CA PRO A 232 -22.89 -11.91 -10.64
C PRO A 232 -24.42 -11.87 -10.75
N ASP A 233 -24.98 -10.96 -11.55
CA ASP A 233 -26.42 -10.77 -11.70
C ASP A 233 -26.79 -10.42 -13.16
N THR A 234 -28.03 -10.02 -13.44
CA THR A 234 -28.49 -9.75 -14.82
C THR A 234 -27.96 -8.45 -15.41
N ASN A 235 -27.62 -7.45 -14.59
CA ASN A 235 -27.29 -6.09 -15.05
C ASN A 235 -25.85 -5.68 -14.77
N THR A 236 -25.08 -6.48 -14.04
CA THR A 236 -23.73 -6.15 -13.60
C THR A 236 -22.70 -7.10 -14.23
N PHE A 237 -21.60 -6.53 -14.70
CA PHE A 237 -20.48 -7.25 -15.31
C PHE A 237 -19.16 -6.69 -14.77
N PHE A 238 -18.22 -7.58 -14.51
CA PHE A 238 -16.85 -7.25 -14.10
C PHE A 238 -15.90 -7.81 -15.15
N ILE A 239 -15.11 -6.93 -15.76
CA ILE A 239 -14.11 -7.36 -16.75
C ILE A 239 -12.83 -7.66 -15.98
N GLN A 240 -12.49 -8.95 -15.87
CA GLN A 240 -11.25 -9.33 -15.21
C GLN A 240 -10.05 -9.07 -16.12
N GLU A 241 -10.18 -9.42 -17.39
CA GLU A 241 -9.11 -9.33 -18.36
C GLU A 241 -9.67 -9.13 -19.78
N SER A 242 -8.95 -8.41 -20.63
CA SER A 242 -9.30 -8.25 -22.04
C SER A 242 -8.05 -7.91 -22.85
N GLN A 243 -7.77 -8.69 -23.90
CA GLN A 243 -6.58 -8.56 -24.72
C GLN A 243 -6.87 -8.89 -26.19
N SER A 244 -6.14 -8.24 -27.09
CA SER A 244 -6.24 -8.46 -28.54
C SER A 244 -5.14 -9.42 -28.99
N VAL A 245 -5.37 -10.71 -28.77
CA VAL A 245 -4.43 -11.80 -29.04
C VAL A 245 -5.16 -12.98 -29.66
N THR A 246 -4.43 -13.80 -30.42
CA THR A 246 -5.01 -15.03 -30.99
C THR A 246 -5.01 -16.15 -29.96
N ASN A 247 -3.99 -16.24 -29.11
CA ASN A 247 -3.85 -17.30 -28.11
C ASN A 247 -3.52 -16.70 -26.75
N THR A 248 -4.09 -17.25 -25.69
CA THR A 248 -3.76 -16.84 -24.33
C THR A 248 -4.20 -17.85 -23.28
N ASP A 249 -3.64 -17.71 -22.08
CA ASP A 249 -4.07 -18.44 -20.91
C ASP A 249 -4.81 -17.50 -19.96
N LEU A 250 -6.08 -17.80 -19.69
CA LEU A 250 -6.93 -17.06 -18.76
C LEU A 250 -6.88 -17.71 -17.38
N ILE A 251 -6.39 -16.98 -16.38
CA ILE A 251 -6.46 -17.37 -14.96
C ILE A 251 -7.71 -16.73 -14.37
N ILE A 252 -8.62 -17.51 -13.79
CA ILE A 252 -9.92 -16.98 -13.35
C ILE A 252 -9.88 -16.62 -11.86
N ASN A 253 -10.25 -15.41 -11.47
CA ASN A 253 -10.28 -14.97 -10.07
C ASN A 253 -11.54 -15.47 -9.34
N ASN A 254 -11.64 -16.79 -9.22
CA ASN A 254 -12.77 -17.49 -8.59
C ASN A 254 -12.49 -17.88 -7.13
N ALA A 255 -11.74 -17.07 -6.39
CA ALA A 255 -11.40 -17.36 -5.00
C ALA A 255 -12.08 -16.39 -4.02
N CYS A 256 -12.38 -16.89 -2.84
CA CYS A 256 -12.75 -16.09 -1.68
C CYS A 256 -12.28 -16.81 -0.42
N TYR A 257 -12.40 -16.14 0.72
CA TYR A 257 -12.16 -16.75 2.02
C TYR A 257 -13.46 -16.87 2.81
N PRO A 258 -13.67 -18.00 3.51
CA PRO A 258 -14.71 -18.10 4.51
C PRO A 258 -14.26 -17.47 5.84
N ILE A 259 -15.18 -17.36 6.82
CA ILE A 259 -14.82 -16.92 8.18
C ILE A 259 -13.78 -17.86 8.81
N SER A 260 -13.96 -19.16 8.60
CA SER A 260 -13.01 -20.20 8.97
C SER A 260 -13.10 -21.38 8.00
N ARG A 261 -12.07 -22.24 7.95
CA ARG A 261 -12.08 -23.48 7.14
C ARG A 261 -13.23 -24.44 7.45
N ARG A 262 -13.93 -24.26 8.57
CA ARG A 262 -15.13 -25.05 8.93
C ARG A 262 -16.38 -24.60 8.17
N THR A 263 -16.32 -23.46 7.50
CA THR A 263 -17.45 -22.87 6.77
C THR A 263 -17.12 -22.82 5.27
N ASN A 264 -18.12 -23.14 4.43
CA ASN A 264 -17.98 -23.15 2.96
C ASN A 264 -18.66 -21.94 2.30
N THR A 265 -18.78 -20.83 3.01
CA THR A 265 -19.41 -19.61 2.49
C THR A 265 -18.40 -18.48 2.53
N CYS A 266 -18.22 -17.80 1.38
CA CYS A 266 -17.38 -16.61 1.31
C CYS A 266 -17.83 -15.55 2.31
N ASP A 267 -16.86 -14.93 2.96
CA ASP A 267 -17.01 -13.81 3.87
C ASP A 267 -16.17 -12.63 3.36
N PHE A 268 -16.79 -11.45 3.27
CA PHE A 268 -16.16 -10.28 2.67
C PHE A 268 -14.94 -9.83 3.48
N GLU A 269 -15.12 -9.65 4.80
CA GLU A 269 -14.10 -9.09 5.67
C GLU A 269 -12.89 -10.04 5.77
N SER A 270 -13.15 -11.34 5.95
CA SER A 270 -12.10 -12.37 5.95
C SER A 270 -11.33 -12.40 4.62
N THR A 271 -12.04 -12.29 3.49
CA THR A 271 -11.39 -12.24 2.17
C THR A 271 -10.53 -11.00 2.02
N ALA A 272 -11.01 -9.83 2.44
CA ALA A 272 -10.30 -8.58 2.29
C ALA A 272 -9.05 -8.52 3.18
N PHE A 273 -9.14 -8.93 4.46
CA PHE A 273 -7.98 -8.98 5.35
C PHE A 273 -6.95 -10.03 4.93
N ALA A 274 -7.37 -11.23 4.54
CA ALA A 274 -6.45 -12.26 4.04
C ALA A 274 -5.74 -11.80 2.76
N THR A 275 -6.48 -11.20 1.84
CA THR A 275 -5.92 -10.67 0.59
C THR A 275 -4.97 -9.52 0.87
N TRP A 276 -5.33 -8.58 1.73
CA TRP A 276 -4.45 -7.47 2.12
C TRP A 276 -3.17 -7.99 2.78
N ALA A 277 -3.27 -8.89 3.76
CA ALA A 277 -2.10 -9.49 4.42
C ALA A 277 -1.19 -10.19 3.42
N LEU A 278 -1.72 -11.06 2.55
CA LEU A 278 -0.92 -11.73 1.53
C LEU A 278 -0.22 -10.75 0.58
N LEU A 279 -0.87 -9.64 0.21
CA LEU A 279 -0.25 -8.60 -0.62
C LEU A 279 0.89 -7.85 0.07
N GLU A 280 0.81 -7.66 1.39
CA GLU A 280 1.90 -7.07 2.19
C GLU A 280 3.08 -8.05 2.36
N LEU A 281 2.80 -9.36 2.38
CA LEU A 281 3.79 -10.42 2.62
C LEU A 281 4.52 -10.89 1.36
N GLN A 282 3.86 -10.84 0.20
CA GLN A 282 4.34 -11.46 -1.03
C GLN A 282 5.20 -10.53 -1.89
N THR A 283 6.18 -11.14 -2.55
CA THR A 283 6.92 -10.54 -3.68
C THR A 283 5.96 -10.31 -4.86
N GLU A 284 6.30 -9.38 -5.77
CA GLU A 284 5.43 -9.05 -6.92
C GLU A 284 5.04 -10.29 -7.76
N GLU A 285 5.92 -11.28 -7.87
CA GLU A 285 5.70 -12.52 -8.62
C GLU A 285 4.60 -13.42 -8.00
N ASP A 286 4.41 -13.36 -6.68
CA ASP A 286 3.42 -14.16 -5.96
C ASP A 286 1.99 -13.55 -6.01
N ARG A 287 1.86 -12.26 -6.35
CA ARG A 287 0.61 -11.48 -6.23
C ARG A 287 -0.46 -11.85 -7.24
N GLU A 288 -0.06 -12.36 -8.41
CA GLU A 288 -0.97 -12.64 -9.53
C GLU A 288 -1.95 -13.80 -9.23
N ASN A 289 -1.66 -14.63 -8.22
CA ASN A 289 -2.38 -15.88 -7.94
C ASN A 289 -3.32 -15.83 -6.71
N ILE A 290 -3.57 -14.66 -6.13
CA ILE A 290 -4.49 -14.56 -4.98
C ILE A 290 -5.93 -14.88 -5.43
N GLY A 291 -6.36 -14.31 -6.56
CA GLY A 291 -7.60 -14.67 -7.24
C GLY A 291 -8.90 -14.20 -6.57
N THR A 292 -8.83 -13.22 -5.66
CA THR A 292 -9.96 -12.78 -4.83
C THR A 292 -10.60 -11.45 -5.27
N THR A 293 -9.97 -10.71 -6.19
CA THR A 293 -10.41 -9.35 -6.53
C THR A 293 -11.84 -9.30 -7.07
N ILE A 294 -12.21 -10.20 -7.96
CA ILE A 294 -13.57 -10.26 -8.53
C ILE A 294 -14.62 -10.50 -7.46
N TYR A 295 -14.35 -11.37 -6.48
CA TYR A 295 -15.25 -11.55 -5.34
C TYR A 295 -15.42 -10.25 -4.54
N LEU A 296 -14.32 -9.56 -4.21
CA LEU A 296 -14.36 -8.32 -3.45
C LEU A 296 -15.08 -7.21 -4.21
N GLU A 297 -14.78 -7.00 -5.49
CA GLU A 297 -15.41 -5.98 -6.34
C GLU A 297 -16.91 -6.25 -6.52
N SER A 298 -17.31 -7.50 -6.73
CA SER A 298 -18.71 -7.87 -6.96
C SER A 298 -19.57 -7.96 -5.70
N SER A 299 -18.96 -8.20 -4.53
CA SER A 299 -19.68 -8.41 -3.28
C SER A 299 -19.71 -7.19 -2.36
N VAL A 300 -18.96 -6.13 -2.69
CA VAL A 300 -18.88 -4.93 -1.86
C VAL A 300 -20.23 -4.23 -1.76
N LYS A 301 -20.61 -3.87 -0.54
CA LYS A 301 -21.81 -3.06 -0.30
C LYS A 301 -21.49 -1.58 -0.48
N GLN A 302 -22.10 -0.94 -1.46
CA GLN A 302 -21.85 0.47 -1.81
C GLN A 302 -22.13 1.49 -0.70
N GLY A 303 -22.93 1.12 0.31
CA GLY A 303 -23.22 1.95 1.49
C GLY A 303 -22.37 1.63 2.72
N ASP A 304 -21.39 0.74 2.59
CA ASP A 304 -20.54 0.26 3.70
C ASP A 304 -19.12 0.80 3.54
N SER A 305 -18.77 1.82 4.32
CA SER A 305 -17.47 2.49 4.26
C SER A 305 -16.33 1.53 4.60
N ILE A 306 -16.54 0.58 5.51
CA ILE A 306 -15.51 -0.38 5.93
C ILE A 306 -15.18 -1.31 4.76
N GLN A 307 -16.20 -1.85 4.09
CA GLN A 307 -15.97 -2.75 2.96
C GLN A 307 -15.32 -2.02 1.78
N LEU A 308 -15.78 -0.81 1.46
CA LEU A 308 -15.17 0.01 0.41
C LEU A 308 -13.72 0.38 0.75
N ALA A 309 -13.43 0.69 2.01
CA ALA A 309 -12.08 1.00 2.47
C ALA A 309 -11.12 -0.19 2.29
N LEU A 310 -11.54 -1.37 2.73
CA LEU A 310 -10.75 -2.59 2.59
C LEU A 310 -10.54 -2.97 1.12
N LEU A 311 -11.58 -2.87 0.28
CA LEU A 311 -11.46 -3.08 -1.16
C LEU A 311 -10.46 -2.09 -1.78
N ASN A 312 -10.58 -0.79 -1.49
CA ASN A 312 -9.66 0.21 -2.03
C ASN A 312 -8.22 -0.05 -1.58
N ARG A 313 -7.98 -0.46 -0.33
CA ARG A 313 -6.63 -0.83 0.15
C ARG A 313 -6.04 -2.00 -0.64
N VAL A 314 -6.84 -3.05 -0.89
CA VAL A 314 -6.43 -4.19 -1.73
C VAL A 314 -6.10 -3.74 -3.15
N LEU A 315 -6.97 -2.95 -3.77
CA LEU A 315 -6.79 -2.46 -5.15
C LEU A 315 -5.58 -1.53 -5.28
N LEU A 316 -5.30 -0.70 -4.27
CA LEU A 316 -4.10 0.14 -4.20
C LEU A 316 -2.82 -0.71 -4.22
N LYS A 317 -2.76 -1.77 -3.43
CA LYS A 317 -1.61 -2.68 -3.39
C LYS A 317 -1.39 -3.44 -4.69
N LEU A 318 -2.45 -3.69 -5.44
CA LEU A 318 -2.39 -4.28 -6.78
C LEU A 318 -2.12 -3.25 -7.89
N SER A 319 -1.91 -1.96 -7.56
CA SER A 319 -1.84 -0.86 -8.53
C SER A 319 -3.08 -0.78 -9.46
N ASN A 320 -4.19 -1.38 -9.05
CA ASN A 320 -5.43 -1.51 -9.80
C ASN A 320 -6.55 -0.66 -9.18
N VAL A 321 -6.22 0.57 -8.79
CA VAL A 321 -7.20 1.48 -8.17
C VAL A 321 -8.32 1.78 -9.16
N GLN A 322 -9.51 1.29 -8.86
CA GLN A 322 -10.71 1.63 -9.59
C GLN A 322 -11.30 2.93 -9.06
N GLN A 323 -11.37 3.94 -9.93
CA GLN A 323 -11.81 5.28 -9.53
C GLN A 323 -13.26 5.26 -9.02
N SER A 324 -14.12 4.38 -9.55
CA SER A 324 -15.51 4.20 -9.11
C SER A 324 -15.62 3.88 -7.61
N PHE A 325 -14.92 2.86 -7.12
CA PHE A 325 -14.96 2.46 -5.71
C PHE A 325 -14.30 3.48 -4.79
N LEU A 326 -13.27 4.17 -5.26
CA LEU A 326 -12.64 5.27 -4.53
C LEU A 326 -13.60 6.45 -4.34
N GLU A 327 -14.31 6.86 -5.40
CA GLU A 327 -15.30 7.94 -5.32
C GLU A 327 -16.50 7.56 -4.44
N LEU A 328 -16.94 6.29 -4.47
CA LEU A 328 -17.99 5.80 -3.57
C LEU A 328 -17.58 5.91 -2.10
N LEU A 329 -16.33 5.56 -1.77
CA LEU A 329 -15.81 5.75 -0.42
C LEU A 329 -15.79 7.24 -0.05
N VAL A 330 -15.23 8.10 -0.91
CA VAL A 330 -15.14 9.55 -0.70
C VAL A 330 -16.52 10.17 -0.42
N GLN A 331 -17.56 9.74 -1.14
CA GLN A 331 -18.93 10.24 -0.96
C GLN A 331 -19.55 9.90 0.40
N GLN A 332 -19.03 8.88 1.10
CA GLN A 332 -19.49 8.53 2.44
C GLN A 332 -18.82 9.36 3.54
N GLN A 333 -17.76 10.13 3.22
CA GLN A 333 -17.11 10.97 4.21
C GLN A 333 -18.02 12.13 4.63
N ARG A 334 -18.19 12.29 5.93
CA ARG A 334 -18.98 13.37 6.53
C ARG A 334 -18.18 14.68 6.53
N GLN A 335 -18.89 15.80 6.73
CA GLN A 335 -18.28 17.13 6.80
C GLN A 335 -17.27 17.27 7.95
N ASP A 336 -17.46 16.52 9.04
CA ASP A 336 -16.54 16.46 10.18
C ASP A 336 -15.27 15.62 9.91
N GLY A 337 -15.16 15.02 8.72
CA GLY A 337 -14.05 14.16 8.30
C GLY A 337 -14.23 12.67 8.59
N SER A 338 -15.24 12.32 9.40
CA SER A 338 -15.48 10.94 9.81
C SER A 338 -16.21 10.10 8.78
N PHE A 339 -16.12 8.80 8.97
CA PHE A 339 -16.98 7.80 8.34
C PHE A 339 -17.84 7.22 9.44
N ASN A 340 -19.17 7.32 9.28
CA ASN A 340 -20.16 6.88 10.27
C ASN A 340 -20.01 7.49 11.69
N ASN A 341 -19.25 8.59 11.86
CA ASN A 341 -18.85 9.13 13.17
C ASN A 341 -18.25 8.04 14.09
N ASP A 342 -17.60 7.05 13.49
CA ASP A 342 -17.00 5.90 14.16
C ASP A 342 -15.48 5.90 13.95
N VAL A 343 -14.74 5.60 15.00
CA VAL A 343 -13.27 5.63 14.95
C VAL A 343 -12.76 4.52 14.04
N TYR A 344 -13.23 3.29 14.22
CA TYR A 344 -12.78 2.14 13.44
C TYR A 344 -13.07 2.32 11.94
N ALA A 345 -14.29 2.70 11.58
CA ALA A 345 -14.68 2.98 10.21
C ALA A 345 -13.85 4.12 9.61
N THR A 346 -13.58 5.19 10.37
CA THR A 346 -12.76 6.31 9.90
C THR A 346 -11.30 5.91 9.70
N SER A 347 -10.73 5.13 10.61
CA SER A 347 -9.37 4.63 10.53
C SER A 347 -9.17 3.73 9.30
N LEU A 348 -10.05 2.74 9.09
CA LEU A 348 -9.99 1.91 7.89
C LEU A 348 -10.20 2.73 6.62
N SER A 349 -11.15 3.66 6.61
CA SER A 349 -11.40 4.53 5.45
C SER A 349 -10.19 5.41 5.14
N LEU A 350 -9.50 5.93 6.15
CA LEU A 350 -8.25 6.65 5.98
C LEU A 350 -7.18 5.74 5.36
N LEU A 351 -6.98 4.53 5.86
CA LEU A 351 -6.06 3.53 5.27
C LEU A 351 -6.40 3.22 3.80
N GLY A 352 -7.69 3.14 3.47
CA GLY A 352 -8.17 2.91 2.09
C GLY A 352 -8.03 4.12 1.15
N LEU A 353 -7.88 5.33 1.70
CA LEU A 353 -7.62 6.55 0.93
C LEU A 353 -6.13 6.86 0.80
N GLN A 354 -5.30 6.41 1.72
CA GLN A 354 -3.86 6.69 1.73
C GLN A 354 -3.16 6.15 0.47
N GLY A 355 -2.31 6.97 -0.12
CA GLY A 355 -1.67 6.67 -1.42
C GLY A 355 -2.49 7.07 -2.64
N THR A 356 -3.67 7.68 -2.46
CA THR A 356 -4.49 8.23 -3.56
C THR A 356 -4.30 9.75 -3.72
N ASP A 357 -4.94 10.33 -4.74
CA ASP A 357 -4.98 11.77 -4.97
C ASP A 357 -5.97 12.52 -4.05
N LYS A 358 -6.67 11.83 -3.14
CA LYS A 358 -7.72 12.38 -2.26
C LYS A 358 -7.17 13.07 -1.01
N THR A 359 -6.14 13.90 -1.19
CA THR A 359 -5.39 14.59 -0.13
C THR A 359 -6.28 15.35 0.88
N ASP A 360 -7.30 16.07 0.42
CA ASP A 360 -8.24 16.79 1.30
C ASP A 360 -9.07 15.83 2.17
N ASN A 361 -9.54 14.71 1.61
CA ASN A 361 -10.31 13.71 2.35
C ASN A 361 -9.44 13.01 3.39
N ILE A 362 -8.21 12.69 3.03
CA ILE A 362 -7.18 12.11 3.92
C ILE A 362 -6.94 13.06 5.10
N ALA A 363 -6.69 14.34 4.82
CA ALA A 363 -6.43 15.34 5.86
C ALA A 363 -7.59 15.50 6.83
N ARG A 364 -8.84 15.54 6.33
CA ARG A 364 -10.03 15.62 7.20
C ARG A 364 -10.25 14.36 8.04
N ALA A 365 -9.99 13.17 7.49
CA ALA A 365 -10.12 11.93 8.26
C ALA A 365 -9.05 11.85 9.36
N ALA A 366 -7.81 12.24 9.05
CA ALA A 366 -6.75 12.35 10.04
C ALA A 366 -7.10 13.36 11.13
N ASP A 367 -7.57 14.56 10.77
CA ASP A 367 -8.03 15.58 11.72
C ASP A 367 -9.19 15.11 12.60
N TYR A 368 -10.12 14.31 12.07
CA TYR A 368 -11.17 13.69 12.89
C TYR A 368 -10.58 12.76 13.96
N LEU A 369 -9.63 11.91 13.58
CA LEU A 369 -9.00 10.96 14.51
C LEU A 369 -8.18 11.71 15.58
N THR A 370 -7.34 12.67 15.19
CA THR A 370 -6.49 13.42 16.13
C THR A 370 -7.30 14.23 17.13
N ARG A 371 -8.46 14.78 16.74
CA ARG A 371 -9.34 15.52 17.67
C ARG A 371 -10.09 14.62 18.67
N ARG A 372 -10.14 13.30 18.43
CA ARG A 372 -10.88 12.32 19.23
C ARG A 372 -10.00 11.52 20.19
N VAL A 373 -8.68 11.64 20.09
CA VAL A 373 -7.76 10.99 21.04
C VAL A 373 -8.03 11.53 22.45
N SER A 374 -8.12 10.61 23.42
CA SER A 374 -8.29 10.96 24.82
C SER A 374 -6.95 11.35 25.45
N LYS A 375 -6.98 12.03 26.60
CA LYS A 375 -5.76 12.42 27.33
C LYS A 375 -4.87 11.23 27.71
N ASP A 376 -5.49 10.06 27.92
CA ASP A 376 -4.78 8.80 28.20
C ASP A 376 -4.13 8.19 26.96
N GLY A 377 -4.28 8.79 25.77
CA GLY A 377 -3.76 8.30 24.51
C GLY A 377 -4.66 7.32 23.77
N SER A 378 -5.78 6.91 24.37
CA SER A 378 -6.68 5.95 23.75
C SER A 378 -7.75 6.60 22.87
N TRP A 379 -8.28 5.84 21.92
CA TRP A 379 -9.58 6.13 21.31
C TRP A 379 -10.64 5.30 22.03
N ASN A 380 -11.40 5.95 22.91
CA ASN A 380 -12.49 5.36 23.70
C ASN A 380 -12.06 4.19 24.60
N ARG A 381 -10.79 4.16 25.05
CA ARG A 381 -10.21 3.04 25.83
C ARG A 381 -10.38 1.66 25.17
N ASP A 382 -10.43 1.67 23.85
CA ASP A 382 -10.66 0.48 23.03
C ASP A 382 -9.39 0.16 22.23
N VAL A 383 -8.89 -1.07 22.37
CA VAL A 383 -7.64 -1.51 21.75
C VAL A 383 -7.77 -1.50 20.23
N ARG A 384 -8.89 -1.99 19.68
CA ARG A 384 -9.13 -1.99 18.23
C ARG A 384 -9.14 -0.58 17.67
N ASN A 385 -9.93 0.33 18.24
CA ASN A 385 -9.99 1.71 17.78
C ASN A 385 -8.63 2.39 17.85
N THR A 386 -7.88 2.17 18.93
CA THR A 386 -6.56 2.78 19.14
C THR A 386 -5.53 2.22 18.16
N ALA A 387 -5.46 0.90 18.01
CA ALA A 387 -4.55 0.25 17.06
C ALA A 387 -4.81 0.71 15.62
N TYR A 388 -6.06 0.66 15.15
CA TYR A 388 -6.38 1.07 13.79
C TYR A 388 -6.25 2.59 13.57
N ALA A 389 -6.54 3.43 14.58
CA ALA A 389 -6.26 4.87 14.49
C ALA A 389 -4.76 5.14 14.32
N LEU A 390 -3.91 4.47 15.09
CA LEU A 390 -2.46 4.59 14.96
C LEU A 390 -1.95 4.07 13.62
N LEU A 391 -2.42 2.90 13.16
CA LEU A 391 -2.11 2.39 11.81
C LEU A 391 -2.47 3.41 10.73
N ALA A 392 -3.67 3.97 10.81
CA ALA A 392 -4.16 4.94 9.84
C ALA A 392 -3.43 6.28 9.92
N LEU A 393 -2.98 6.72 11.09
CA LEU A 393 -2.24 7.97 11.23
C LEU A 393 -0.76 7.83 10.85
N HIS A 394 -0.20 6.62 10.95
CA HIS A 394 1.20 6.35 10.59
C HIS A 394 1.46 6.53 9.08
N GLY A 395 0.56 6.06 8.21
CA GLY A 395 0.67 6.31 6.78
C GLY A 395 0.47 5.09 5.88
N THR A 396 1.03 5.16 4.67
CA THR A 396 0.89 4.14 3.62
C THR A 396 1.66 2.85 3.91
N ASP A 397 2.79 2.97 4.59
CA ASP A 397 3.72 1.88 4.87
C ASP A 397 3.48 1.37 6.29
N LEU A 398 3.46 0.04 6.44
CA LEU A 398 3.39 -0.57 7.76
C LEU A 398 4.80 -0.60 8.35
N GLY A 399 4.92 -0.28 9.64
CA GLY A 399 6.18 -0.41 10.35
C GLY A 399 6.72 -1.85 10.27
N ARG A 400 8.01 -1.98 9.98
CA ARG A 400 8.74 -3.25 10.00
C ARG A 400 9.94 -3.11 10.91
N ARG A 401 10.07 -4.03 11.86
CA ARG A 401 11.18 -4.06 12.80
C ARG A 401 11.50 -5.51 13.13
N GLU A 402 12.77 -5.88 13.00
CA GLU A 402 13.24 -7.17 13.50
C GLU A 402 13.14 -7.17 15.02
N VAL A 403 12.18 -7.94 15.53
CA VAL A 403 12.08 -8.27 16.94
C VAL A 403 12.87 -9.56 17.11
N LYS A 404 13.73 -9.61 18.14
CA LYS A 404 14.63 -10.75 18.37
C LYS A 404 13.86 -12.07 18.22
N PRO A 405 14.38 -13.03 17.41
CA PRO A 405 13.65 -14.22 17.04
C PRO A 405 13.25 -15.03 18.27
N ILE A 406 12.01 -15.51 18.24
CA ILE A 406 11.46 -16.47 19.20
C ILE A 406 12.28 -17.76 19.06
N GLY A 407 13.25 -17.97 19.95
CA GLY A 407 14.19 -19.11 19.86
C GLY A 407 15.59 -18.88 20.43
N GLY A 408 15.92 -17.67 20.87
CA GLY A 408 16.91 -17.48 21.93
C GLY A 408 16.15 -17.36 23.23
N SER A 409 16.49 -18.20 24.22
CA SER A 409 15.85 -18.25 25.53
C SER A 409 15.34 -16.90 26.02
N SER A 410 14.13 -16.93 26.58
CA SER A 410 13.71 -16.06 27.68
C SER A 410 14.91 -15.38 28.33
N GLY A 411 14.93 -14.05 28.33
CA GLY A 411 15.99 -13.23 28.94
C GLY A 411 16.11 -13.42 30.45
N ARG A 412 16.45 -14.63 30.88
CA ARG A 412 17.19 -14.89 32.10
C ARG A 412 18.64 -14.73 31.70
N ARG A 413 19.28 -13.73 32.31
CA ARG A 413 20.73 -13.60 32.29
C ARG A 413 21.31 -14.93 32.76
N GLU A 414 22.17 -15.54 31.95
CA GLU A 414 22.99 -16.68 32.38
C GLU A 414 23.89 -16.23 33.54
N ILE A 415 23.88 -16.97 34.65
CA ILE A 415 24.73 -16.69 35.81
C ILE A 415 25.90 -17.67 35.79
N CYS A 416 27.01 -17.24 35.21
CA CYS A 416 28.19 -18.08 35.06
C CYS A 416 28.78 -18.55 36.41
N GLY A 417 29.14 -19.83 36.47
CA GLY A 417 29.85 -20.47 37.59
C GLY A 417 28.95 -21.03 38.68
N ASN A 418 27.65 -21.26 38.41
CA ASN A 418 26.70 -21.76 39.39
C ASN A 418 26.26 -23.23 39.17
N GLY A 419 26.66 -23.86 38.07
CA GLY A 419 26.36 -25.24 37.73
C GLY A 419 24.91 -25.46 37.26
N ILE A 420 24.25 -24.43 36.75
CA ILE A 420 22.84 -24.45 36.35
C ILE A 420 22.72 -23.81 34.97
N ASP A 421 21.96 -24.42 34.06
CA ASP A 421 21.56 -23.83 32.79
C ASP A 421 20.42 -22.82 33.04
N ASP A 422 20.79 -21.59 33.42
CA ASP A 422 19.83 -20.57 33.87
C ASP A 422 18.92 -20.10 32.74
N ASN A 423 19.44 -20.11 31.51
CA ASN A 423 18.71 -19.80 30.30
C ASN A 423 18.13 -21.05 29.59
N GLN A 424 18.30 -22.25 30.11
CA GLN A 424 17.68 -23.48 29.60
C GLN A 424 17.96 -23.75 28.11
N ASN A 425 19.14 -23.39 27.60
CA ASN A 425 19.54 -23.66 26.22
C ASN A 425 20.18 -25.04 26.03
N GLY A 426 20.30 -25.83 27.10
CA GLY A 426 20.91 -27.15 27.14
C GLY A 426 22.42 -27.13 27.43
N ILE A 427 22.99 -25.99 27.84
CA ILE A 427 24.42 -25.78 28.07
C ILE A 427 24.61 -25.01 29.38
N GLU A 428 25.32 -25.60 30.34
CA GLU A 428 25.59 -24.99 31.66
C GLU A 428 26.90 -24.18 31.65
N ASP A 429 26.89 -23.01 32.32
CA ASP A 429 28.07 -22.19 32.62
C ASP A 429 29.07 -22.02 31.44
N CYS A 430 30.30 -22.50 31.63
CA CYS A 430 31.45 -22.32 30.75
C CYS A 430 31.34 -23.12 29.44
N GLY A 431 30.32 -23.97 29.31
CA GLY A 431 29.95 -24.53 28.01
C GLY A 431 29.32 -23.47 27.10
N GLU A 432 28.79 -22.39 27.66
CA GLU A 432 28.04 -21.38 26.92
C GLU A 432 28.90 -20.19 26.47
N GLN A 433 28.69 -19.75 25.23
CA GLN A 433 29.39 -18.59 24.65
C GLN A 433 29.19 -17.28 25.43
N LEU A 434 28.06 -17.13 26.12
CA LEU A 434 27.77 -15.96 26.97
C LEU A 434 28.60 -15.93 28.25
N CYS A 435 29.19 -17.06 28.67
CA CYS A 435 30.05 -17.20 29.84
C CYS A 435 31.54 -17.37 29.49
N SER A 436 31.91 -17.31 28.20
CA SER A 436 33.30 -17.52 27.75
C SER A 436 34.29 -16.53 28.34
N ASP A 437 33.83 -15.31 28.63
CA ASP A 437 34.66 -14.24 29.17
C ASP A 437 34.55 -14.10 30.70
N ASP A 438 33.69 -14.89 31.35
CA ASP A 438 33.49 -14.82 32.80
C ASP A 438 34.73 -15.33 33.55
N GLN A 439 35.03 -14.69 34.67
CA GLN A 439 36.18 -15.03 35.50
C GLN A 439 36.05 -16.42 36.13
N SER A 440 34.83 -16.92 36.35
CA SER A 440 34.58 -18.30 36.83
C SER A 440 34.98 -19.36 35.81
N CYS A 441 35.07 -18.99 34.53
CA CYS A 441 35.39 -19.87 33.42
C CYS A 441 36.85 -19.77 32.95
N LYS A 442 37.66 -18.93 33.61
CA LYS A 442 39.09 -18.80 33.35
C LYS A 442 39.87 -19.66 34.34
N CYS A 443 40.60 -20.65 33.81
CA CYS A 443 41.45 -21.54 34.60
C CYS A 443 42.76 -20.87 35.04
N VAL A 444 42.68 -19.81 35.84
CA VAL A 444 43.85 -19.09 36.38
C VAL A 444 43.61 -18.80 37.86
N ASN A 445 44.34 -19.47 38.75
CA ASN A 445 44.18 -19.30 40.21
C ASN A 445 45.25 -18.34 40.82
N ASN A 446 46.08 -17.72 39.97
CA ASN A 446 47.27 -16.93 40.27
C ASN A 446 48.31 -17.66 41.14
N LYS A 447 48.39 -18.98 41.05
CA LYS A 447 49.34 -19.84 41.75
C LYS A 447 49.84 -20.93 40.82
N GLN A 448 51.12 -20.89 40.48
CA GLN A 448 51.78 -22.05 39.87
C GLN A 448 51.84 -23.20 40.88
N ASP A 449 51.01 -24.23 40.70
CA ASP A 449 51.05 -25.45 41.50
C ASP A 449 51.18 -26.73 40.64
N GLY A 450 52.03 -27.66 41.08
CA GLY A 450 52.30 -28.89 40.33
C GLY A 450 53.19 -28.68 39.09
N ASP A 451 52.73 -29.13 37.92
CA ASP A 451 53.49 -29.22 36.66
C ASP A 451 53.49 -27.89 35.85
N GLU A 452 53.17 -26.78 36.50
CA GLU A 452 52.94 -25.45 35.90
C GLU A 452 54.23 -24.60 35.84
N GLU A 453 55.12 -24.86 34.88
CA GLU A 453 56.27 -23.97 34.61
C GLU A 453 55.91 -22.86 33.61
N GLY A 454 55.79 -21.63 34.10
CA GLY A 454 55.70 -20.41 33.25
C GLY A 454 54.30 -20.01 32.79
N ILE A 455 53.29 -20.88 32.93
CA ILE A 455 51.87 -20.60 32.67
C ILE A 455 51.05 -21.22 33.81
N ASP A 456 50.20 -20.43 34.46
CA ASP A 456 49.23 -20.90 35.47
C ASP A 456 47.98 -21.41 34.74
N CYS A 457 47.71 -22.71 34.85
CA CYS A 457 46.57 -23.38 34.22
C CYS A 457 45.51 -23.85 35.24
N GLY A 458 45.56 -23.37 36.49
CA GLY A 458 44.52 -23.52 37.49
C GLY A 458 44.21 -24.96 37.88
N GLY A 459 44.74 -25.40 39.02
CA GLY A 459 44.55 -26.74 39.61
C GLY A 459 43.17 -27.42 39.40
N ASN A 460 43.26 -28.68 38.96
CA ASN A 460 42.22 -29.69 38.72
C ASN A 460 41.10 -29.34 37.71
N CYS A 461 41.50 -28.75 36.58
CA CYS A 461 40.71 -28.81 35.35
C CYS A 461 40.97 -30.16 34.64
N GLY A 462 39.94 -30.80 34.10
CA GLY A 462 40.01 -32.16 33.54
C GLY A 462 40.97 -32.36 32.36
N ASN A 463 41.50 -31.27 31.80
CA ASN A 463 42.53 -31.31 30.76
C ASN A 463 43.88 -30.97 31.39
N LYS A 464 44.74 -31.98 31.51
CA LYS A 464 46.16 -31.80 31.84
C LYS A 464 46.76 -30.81 30.84
N CYS A 465 47.59 -29.88 31.32
CA CYS A 465 48.27 -28.89 30.50
C CYS A 465 49.08 -29.65 29.44
N ALA A 466 48.51 -29.72 28.23
CA ALA A 466 49.06 -30.50 27.15
C ALA A 466 50.22 -29.69 26.57
N ASP A 467 51.38 -30.32 26.60
CA ASP A 467 52.65 -29.91 26.02
C ASP A 467 52.44 -29.26 24.63
N THR A 468 52.40 -27.93 24.58
CA THR A 468 52.45 -27.16 23.33
C THR A 468 53.89 -27.10 22.86
N THR A 469 54.36 -28.20 22.27
CA THR A 469 55.36 -28.16 21.21
C THR A 469 54.68 -28.33 19.86
N ASP A 470 55.13 -27.53 18.88
CA ASP A 470 54.59 -27.32 17.53
C ASP A 470 53.26 -26.52 17.50
N GLY A 471 53.22 -25.24 17.15
CA GLY A 471 54.03 -24.55 16.13
C GLY A 471 53.43 -24.78 14.75
N THR A 472 52.34 -24.09 14.43
CA THR A 472 51.98 -23.65 13.06
C THR A 472 50.71 -22.79 13.12
N GLU A 473 50.85 -21.53 13.52
CA GLU A 473 49.94 -20.48 13.07
C GLU A 473 50.60 -19.69 11.94
N THR A 474 49.95 -19.77 10.78
CA THR A 474 49.72 -18.68 9.82
C THR A 474 50.89 -17.74 9.53
N THR A 475 51.63 -18.02 8.46
CA THR A 475 52.43 -17.04 7.75
C THR A 475 51.51 -15.97 7.16
N GLY A 476 51.36 -14.84 7.84
CA GLY A 476 50.70 -13.67 7.31
C GLY A 476 51.29 -12.37 7.83
N CYS A 477 51.29 -11.33 7.00
CA CYS A 477 51.81 -10.01 7.34
C CYS A 477 50.70 -9.14 7.95
N ILE A 478 51.05 -8.19 8.83
CA ILE A 478 50.10 -7.21 9.36
C ILE A 478 50.44 -5.80 8.83
N LEU A 479 51.72 -5.53 8.59
CA LEU A 479 52.24 -4.27 8.07
C LEU A 479 53.22 -4.51 6.93
N ASP A 480 53.41 -3.51 6.06
CA ASP A 480 54.36 -3.57 4.93
C ASP A 480 55.81 -3.87 5.39
N SER A 481 56.18 -3.50 6.62
CA SER A 481 57.50 -3.78 7.21
C SER A 481 57.74 -5.25 7.51
N ASP A 482 56.68 -6.06 7.55
CA ASP A 482 56.75 -7.49 7.79
C ASP A 482 57.09 -8.26 6.50
N CYS A 483 57.12 -7.55 5.37
CA CYS A 483 57.44 -8.06 4.05
C CYS A 483 58.86 -7.67 3.62
N ASN A 484 59.45 -8.44 2.70
CA ASN A 484 60.79 -8.17 2.20
C ASN A 484 60.82 -6.87 1.36
N SER A 485 61.99 -6.22 1.28
CA SER A 485 62.16 -4.96 0.52
C SER A 485 61.71 -5.12 -0.94
N GLY A 486 60.64 -4.40 -1.32
CA GLY A 486 60.01 -4.46 -2.65
C GLY A 486 58.57 -5.00 -2.64
N GLU A 487 58.09 -5.49 -1.50
CA GLU A 487 56.73 -6.02 -1.30
C GLU A 487 55.90 -5.12 -0.36
N GLY A 488 54.57 -5.24 -0.43
CA GLY A 488 53.62 -4.65 0.52
C GLY A 488 52.66 -5.70 1.05
N CYS A 489 52.15 -5.48 2.26
CA CYS A 489 51.20 -6.37 2.89
C CYS A 489 49.78 -6.05 2.44
N GLN A 490 49.10 -7.00 1.78
CA GLN A 490 47.71 -6.85 1.41
C GLN A 490 46.92 -8.10 1.82
N SER A 491 45.91 -7.90 2.68
CA SER A 491 45.03 -8.96 3.17
C SER A 491 45.77 -10.14 3.81
N GLY A 492 46.81 -9.85 4.60
CA GLY A 492 47.57 -10.86 5.32
C GLY A 492 48.66 -11.56 4.50
N ILE A 493 48.94 -11.14 3.26
CA ILE A 493 49.94 -11.77 2.38
C ILE A 493 50.84 -10.69 1.74
N CYS A 494 52.16 -10.94 1.68
CA CYS A 494 53.12 -10.04 1.03
C CYS A 494 53.04 -10.17 -0.51
N ILE A 495 52.86 -9.05 -1.21
CA ILE A 495 52.79 -8.99 -2.67
C ILE A 495 53.75 -7.93 -3.24
N ILE A 496 54.29 -8.17 -4.44
CA ILE A 496 55.20 -7.24 -5.14
C ILE A 496 54.42 -6.02 -5.63
N LYS A 497 54.87 -4.81 -5.30
CA LYS A 497 54.26 -3.56 -5.79
C LYS A 497 54.69 -3.33 -7.24
N ASN A 498 53.85 -3.72 -8.20
CA ASN A 498 54.02 -3.35 -9.61
C ASN A 498 53.26 -2.05 -9.88
N ASP A 499 54.01 -0.99 -10.15
CA ASP A 499 53.55 0.33 -10.57
C ASP A 499 53.19 0.27 -12.06
N ASP A 500 51.90 0.12 -12.38
CA ASP A 500 51.31 0.52 -13.66
C ASP A 500 49.82 0.16 -13.65
N THR A 501 48.93 1.17 -13.56
CA THR A 501 47.73 1.31 -14.41
C THR A 501 46.97 2.59 -14.08
N ASP A 502 47.22 3.59 -14.91
CA ASP A 502 46.21 4.32 -15.68
C ASP A 502 45.04 4.96 -14.91
N ALA A 503 45.32 6.15 -14.37
CA ALA A 503 44.31 7.15 -14.08
C ALA A 503 44.21 8.13 -15.26
N THR A 504 43.15 8.03 -16.06
CA THR A 504 42.76 9.09 -17.00
C THR A 504 41.36 9.62 -16.68
N LEU A 505 41.35 10.71 -15.91
CA LEU A 505 40.27 11.69 -15.83
C LEU A 505 40.42 12.67 -17.01
N PRO A 506 39.37 13.04 -17.77
CA PRO A 506 39.41 14.24 -18.58
C PRO A 506 38.68 15.40 -17.88
N THR A 507 39.47 16.42 -17.54
CA THR A 507 39.04 17.78 -17.19
C THR A 507 38.53 18.53 -18.43
N SER A 508 37.29 19.02 -18.38
CA SER A 508 36.75 19.98 -19.35
C SER A 508 37.19 21.40 -18.99
N THR A 509 37.78 22.10 -19.97
CA THR A 509 38.02 23.55 -19.92
C THR A 509 37.01 24.21 -20.87
N ASP A 510 36.04 24.92 -20.29
CA ASP A 510 35.03 25.70 -21.02
C ASP A 510 35.60 27.05 -21.44
N GLU A 511 35.57 27.33 -22.75
CA GLU A 511 35.68 28.68 -23.28
C GLU A 511 34.30 29.37 -23.25
N GLY A 512 34.24 30.52 -22.57
CA GLY A 512 33.02 31.28 -22.31
C GLY A 512 32.33 31.78 -23.58
N SER A 513 31.28 31.08 -24.01
CA SER A 513 30.35 31.55 -25.03
C SER A 513 29.27 32.43 -24.39
N SER A 514 29.15 33.67 -24.87
CA SER A 514 28.22 34.72 -24.40
C SER A 514 26.74 34.47 -24.75
N TRP A 515 26.34 33.20 -24.82
CA TRP A 515 24.98 32.77 -25.17
C TRP A 515 23.94 33.11 -24.10
N TRP A 516 24.35 33.15 -22.82
CA TRP A 516 23.48 33.50 -21.70
C TRP A 516 22.93 34.95 -21.77
N ILE A 517 23.64 35.85 -22.46
CA ILE A 517 23.19 37.24 -22.67
C ILE A 517 22.00 37.30 -23.65
N TRP A 518 21.99 36.46 -24.68
CA TRP A 518 20.85 36.36 -25.61
C TRP A 518 19.63 35.72 -24.96
N LEU A 519 19.84 34.75 -24.06
CA LEU A 519 18.78 34.14 -23.26
C LEU A 519 18.08 35.19 -22.37
N LEU A 520 18.86 36.11 -21.78
CA LEU A 520 18.32 37.22 -20.97
C LEU A 520 17.49 38.22 -21.79
N ILE A 521 17.90 38.53 -23.02
CA ILE A 521 17.16 39.44 -23.91
C ILE A 521 15.83 38.82 -24.35
N ILE A 522 15.82 37.53 -24.69
CA ILE A 522 14.59 36.81 -25.07
C ILE A 522 13.64 36.74 -23.87
N LEU A 523 14.15 36.50 -22.66
CA LEU A 523 13.34 36.48 -21.44
C LEU A 523 12.65 37.83 -21.19
N LEU A 524 13.36 38.95 -21.39
CA LEU A 524 12.80 40.29 -21.22
C LEU A 524 11.70 40.59 -22.25
N ILE A 525 11.86 40.16 -23.50
CA ILE A 525 10.83 40.33 -24.54
C ILE A 525 9.60 39.48 -24.21
N LEU A 526 9.79 38.26 -23.72
CA LEU A 526 8.69 37.39 -23.28
C LEU A 526 7.96 37.94 -22.06
N LEU A 527 8.67 38.51 -21.08
CA LEU A 527 8.06 39.15 -19.91
C LEU A 527 7.27 40.41 -20.28
N ALA A 528 7.79 41.23 -21.20
CA ALA A 528 7.07 42.38 -21.71
C ALA A 528 5.81 41.97 -22.50
N GLY A 529 5.92 40.94 -23.35
CA GLY A 529 4.78 40.38 -24.07
C GLY A 529 3.73 39.76 -23.13
N PHE A 530 4.18 39.07 -22.10
CA PHE A 530 3.32 38.47 -21.08
C PHE A 530 2.63 39.54 -20.22
N GLY A 531 3.31 40.64 -19.88
CA GLY A 531 2.72 41.77 -19.16
C GLY A 531 1.58 42.44 -19.94
N VAL A 532 1.78 42.67 -21.25
CA VAL A 532 0.72 43.21 -22.12
C VAL A 532 -0.44 42.23 -22.28
N PHE A 533 -0.16 40.94 -22.41
CA PHE A 533 -1.18 39.90 -22.49
C PHE A 533 -2.00 39.78 -21.19
N TYR A 534 -1.34 39.78 -20.03
CA TYR A 534 -1.98 39.67 -18.72
C TYR A 534 -2.90 40.86 -18.43
N VAL A 535 -2.43 42.08 -18.68
CA VAL A 535 -3.25 43.29 -18.46
C VAL A 535 -4.44 43.34 -19.41
N LYS A 536 -4.25 42.96 -20.69
CA LYS A 536 -5.29 43.08 -21.71
C LYS A 536 -6.35 41.98 -21.66
N TYR A 537 -5.99 40.76 -21.26
CA TYR A 537 -6.87 39.58 -21.36
C TYR A 537 -7.28 38.94 -20.03
N VAL A 538 -6.44 39.03 -18.98
CA VAL A 538 -6.73 38.39 -17.68
C VAL A 538 -7.48 39.37 -16.77
N LYS A 539 -7.05 40.64 -16.68
CA LYS A 539 -7.70 41.64 -15.82
C LYS A 539 -9.09 42.10 -16.34
N THR A 540 -9.37 41.92 -17.61
CA THR A 540 -10.66 42.24 -18.26
C THR A 540 -11.69 41.09 -18.20
N GLY A 541 -11.38 39.99 -17.50
CA GLY A 541 -12.35 38.94 -17.14
C GLY A 541 -12.84 38.06 -18.29
N LYS A 542 -12.18 38.08 -19.46
CA LYS A 542 -12.64 37.32 -20.65
C LYS A 542 -12.05 35.90 -20.76
N ILE A 543 -11.02 35.53 -20.00
CA ILE A 543 -10.39 34.18 -20.09
C ILE A 543 -9.99 33.68 -18.69
N VAL A 544 -10.47 32.50 -18.29
CA VAL A 544 -10.04 31.77 -17.08
C VAL A 544 -8.90 30.82 -17.46
N LEU A 545 -7.68 31.09 -16.96
CA LEU A 545 -6.45 30.33 -17.34
C LEU A 545 -6.50 28.82 -17.00
N LYS A 546 -7.41 28.38 -16.12
CA LYS A 546 -7.53 26.97 -15.70
C LYS A 546 -8.00 26.03 -16.82
N ASP A 547 -8.64 26.54 -17.87
CA ASP A 547 -9.20 25.69 -18.93
C ASP A 547 -8.25 25.44 -20.10
N ILE A 548 -7.19 26.24 -20.25
CA ILE A 548 -6.28 26.16 -21.41
C ILE A 548 -5.16 25.12 -21.20
N PHE A 549 -4.79 24.81 -19.95
CA PHE A 549 -3.73 23.85 -19.63
C PHE A 549 -4.20 22.41 -19.37
N LYS A 550 -5.49 22.11 -19.52
CA LYS A 550 -5.96 20.71 -19.55
C LYS A 550 -5.65 20.10 -20.92
N LYS A 551 -4.44 19.56 -21.08
CA LYS A 551 -4.25 18.45 -22.02
C LYS A 551 -5.27 17.38 -21.62
N LYS A 552 -6.26 17.10 -22.48
CA LYS A 552 -7.06 15.88 -22.34
C LYS A 552 -6.08 14.71 -22.45
N LYS A 553 -5.68 14.14 -21.32
CA LYS A 553 -4.92 12.89 -21.26
C LYS A 553 -5.73 11.87 -22.07
N LYS A 554 -5.15 11.34 -23.15
CA LYS A 554 -5.75 10.19 -23.84
C LYS A 554 -5.77 9.06 -22.81
N GLN A 555 -6.96 8.60 -22.48
CA GLN A 555 -7.17 7.56 -21.48
C GLN A 555 -6.56 6.25 -21.97
N THR A 556 -5.79 5.59 -21.11
CA THR A 556 -5.27 4.24 -21.37
C THR A 556 -6.41 3.22 -21.19
N PHE A 557 -6.30 2.04 -21.81
CA PHE A 557 -7.29 0.96 -21.67
C PHE A 557 -7.60 0.60 -20.20
N ASP A 558 -6.59 0.58 -19.34
CA ASP A 558 -6.76 0.38 -17.88
C ASP A 558 -7.56 1.51 -17.22
N GLU A 559 -7.46 2.74 -17.71
CA GLU A 559 -8.21 3.91 -17.23
C GLU A 559 -9.69 3.85 -17.63
N TYR A 560 -10.01 3.15 -18.72
CA TYR A 560 -11.38 2.91 -19.15
C TYR A 560 -12.06 1.75 -18.44
N ARG A 561 -11.33 0.64 -18.19
CA ARG A 561 -11.77 -0.41 -17.24
C ARG A 561 -12.23 0.22 -15.92
N ARG A 562 -11.49 1.22 -15.42
CA ARG A 562 -11.79 2.00 -14.20
C ARG A 562 -13.00 2.94 -14.28
N MET A 563 -13.55 3.23 -15.47
CA MET A 563 -14.69 4.14 -15.67
C MET A 563 -15.95 3.49 -16.23
N SER A 564 -15.84 2.35 -16.92
CA SER A 564 -16.99 1.69 -17.58
C SER A 564 -17.83 0.79 -16.67
N GLU A 565 -17.36 0.50 -15.45
CA GLU A 565 -18.03 -0.44 -14.52
C GLU A 565 -19.19 0.17 -13.72
N PHE A 566 -19.65 1.39 -14.02
CA PHE A 566 -20.78 1.97 -13.28
C PHE A 566 -21.71 2.83 -14.14
N LYS A 567 -22.75 2.20 -14.70
CA LYS A 567 -24.00 2.88 -15.05
C LYS A 567 -25.16 2.20 -14.32
N PRO A 568 -25.53 2.62 -13.11
CA PRO A 568 -26.79 2.19 -12.53
C PRO A 568 -27.91 2.62 -13.47
N ALA A 569 -28.81 1.69 -13.79
CA ALA A 569 -30.08 2.04 -14.41
C ALA A 569 -30.77 3.06 -13.49
N GLN A 570 -30.87 4.30 -13.95
CA GLN A 570 -31.62 5.35 -13.25
C GLN A 570 -33.02 4.83 -12.94
N PRO A 571 -33.49 4.79 -11.68
CA PRO A 571 -34.86 4.42 -11.38
C PRO A 571 -35.77 5.48 -12.02
N ARG A 572 -36.58 5.06 -12.99
CA ARG A 572 -37.60 5.95 -13.57
C ARG A 572 -38.60 6.31 -12.46
N PRO A 573 -39.04 7.57 -12.37
CA PRO A 573 -40.17 7.91 -11.53
C PRO A 573 -41.38 7.07 -11.94
N MET A 574 -41.96 6.42 -10.94
CA MET A 574 -43.10 5.52 -11.06
C MET A 574 -44.30 6.34 -11.56
N ASN A 575 -44.54 6.29 -12.88
CA ASN A 575 -45.69 6.95 -13.47
C ASN A 575 -46.90 6.05 -13.21
N THR A 576 -47.75 6.43 -12.26
CA THR A 576 -49.05 5.81 -11.99
C THR A 576 -49.91 5.84 -13.26
N GLN A 577 -49.90 4.74 -14.02
CA GLN A 577 -50.83 4.54 -15.12
C GLN A 577 -52.16 4.01 -14.58
N ASN A 578 -53.16 4.89 -14.65
CA ASN A 578 -54.57 4.58 -14.53
C ASN A 578 -54.96 3.51 -15.55
N ASN A 579 -55.62 2.46 -15.06
CA ASN A 579 -56.31 1.46 -15.86
C ASN A 579 -57.41 2.12 -16.70
N ASN A 580 -57.33 1.98 -18.02
CA ASN A 580 -58.51 1.99 -18.87
C ASN A 580 -58.32 0.99 -20.02
N GLN A 581 -59.13 -0.07 -19.96
CA GLN A 581 -59.28 -1.12 -20.96
C GLN A 581 -59.75 -0.53 -22.29
N ARG A 582 -59.08 -0.88 -23.41
CA ARG A 582 -59.71 -0.96 -24.74
C ARG A 582 -59.08 -2.06 -25.60
N ILE A 583 -59.91 -3.07 -25.86
CA ILE A 583 -60.18 -3.83 -27.10
C ILE A 583 -58.99 -4.17 -28.02
N ALA A 584 -58.80 -5.48 -28.18
CA ALA A 584 -57.85 -6.14 -29.07
C ALA A 584 -58.09 -5.83 -30.56
N THR A 585 -57.02 -5.51 -31.27
CA THR A 585 -56.94 -5.62 -32.74
C THR A 585 -55.63 -6.35 -33.08
N GLN A 586 -55.73 -7.42 -33.88
CA GLN A 586 -54.58 -8.24 -34.28
C GLN A 586 -53.59 -7.46 -35.16
N PRO A 587 -52.27 -7.63 -34.98
CA PRO A 587 -51.30 -7.22 -35.98
C PRO A 587 -50.79 -8.40 -36.82
N ARG A 588 -50.79 -8.10 -38.12
CA ARG A 588 -50.20 -8.75 -39.28
C ARG A 588 -48.74 -9.18 -39.04
N ILE A 589 -48.43 -10.43 -39.38
CA ILE A 589 -47.08 -11.00 -39.32
C ILE A 589 -46.18 -10.26 -40.32
N THR A 590 -45.16 -9.58 -39.77
CA THR A 590 -44.01 -9.05 -40.51
C THR A 590 -42.77 -9.74 -39.91
N PRO A 591 -41.73 -10.12 -40.69
CA PRO A 591 -40.60 -10.85 -40.15
C PRO A 591 -39.87 -9.97 -39.12
N GLN A 592 -39.93 -10.36 -37.85
CA GLN A 592 -39.20 -9.69 -36.77
C GLN A 592 -37.71 -9.94 -36.98
N ARG A 593 -36.99 -8.88 -37.35
CA ARG A 593 -35.56 -8.77 -37.08
C ARG A 593 -35.35 -9.00 -35.59
N ALA A 594 -34.51 -9.96 -35.21
CA ALA A 594 -34.26 -10.30 -33.82
C ALA A 594 -33.98 -9.03 -33.01
N ILE A 595 -34.88 -8.70 -32.10
CA ILE A 595 -34.71 -7.59 -31.17
C ILE A 595 -33.64 -8.06 -30.19
N LYS A 596 -32.41 -7.54 -30.33
CA LYS A 596 -31.33 -7.77 -29.37
C LYS A 596 -31.85 -7.44 -27.98
N SER A 597 -31.55 -8.29 -27.01
CA SER A 597 -31.99 -8.03 -25.65
C SER A 597 -31.29 -6.77 -25.12
N LYS A 598 -31.93 -6.06 -24.18
CA LYS A 598 -31.34 -4.87 -23.56
C LYS A 598 -29.98 -5.18 -22.92
N GLU A 599 -29.81 -6.39 -22.42
CA GLU A 599 -28.56 -6.90 -21.84
C GLU A 599 -27.48 -7.06 -22.92
N GLU A 600 -27.83 -7.57 -24.10
CA GLU A 600 -26.92 -7.67 -25.24
C GLU A 600 -26.50 -6.29 -25.77
N GLU A 601 -27.40 -5.31 -25.74
CA GLU A 601 -27.09 -3.94 -26.15
C GLU A 601 -26.14 -3.25 -25.16
N GLU A 602 -26.32 -3.46 -23.85
CA GLU A 602 -25.44 -2.91 -22.82
C GLU A 602 -24.04 -3.55 -22.86
N LEU A 603 -23.94 -4.87 -23.05
CA LEU A 603 -22.64 -5.54 -23.20
C LEU A 603 -21.95 -5.17 -24.53
N GLU A 604 -22.68 -5.11 -25.64
CA GLU A 604 -22.12 -4.66 -26.92
C GLU A 604 -21.62 -3.20 -26.85
N ARG A 605 -22.28 -2.35 -26.07
CA ARG A 605 -21.83 -0.97 -25.82
C ARG A 605 -20.51 -0.95 -25.05
N SER A 606 -20.41 -1.72 -23.97
CA SER A 606 -19.18 -1.84 -23.17
C SER A 606 -18.01 -2.40 -24.01
N LEU A 607 -18.28 -3.41 -24.85
CA LEU A 607 -17.27 -4.02 -25.73
C LEU A 607 -16.85 -3.10 -26.88
N LYS A 608 -17.76 -2.33 -27.48
CA LYS A 608 -17.42 -1.37 -28.55
C LYS A 608 -16.55 -0.24 -28.03
N GLU A 609 -16.77 0.18 -26.79
CA GLU A 609 -16.03 1.27 -26.18
C GLU A 609 -14.66 0.76 -25.67
N ALA A 610 -14.57 -0.49 -25.20
CA ALA A 610 -13.29 -1.20 -24.99
C ALA A 610 -12.47 -1.35 -26.28
N GLU A 611 -13.08 -1.79 -27.38
CA GLU A 611 -12.41 -1.97 -28.68
C GLU A 611 -11.84 -0.66 -29.25
N LYS A 612 -12.57 0.46 -29.10
CA LYS A 612 -12.11 1.78 -29.55
C LYS A 612 -10.80 2.21 -28.89
N LEU A 613 -10.56 1.76 -27.67
CA LEU A 613 -9.39 2.14 -26.89
C LEU A 613 -8.20 1.23 -27.14
N ILE A 614 -8.45 -0.04 -27.46
CA ILE A 614 -7.43 -0.98 -27.92
C ILE A 614 -6.90 -0.55 -29.31
N LYS A 615 -7.80 -0.22 -30.24
CA LYS A 615 -7.45 0.22 -31.60
C LYS A 615 -6.89 1.66 -31.68
N GLY A 616 -6.96 2.42 -30.58
CA GLY A 616 -6.51 3.80 -30.49
C GLY A 616 -5.05 3.99 -30.05
N LYS A 617 -4.31 2.89 -29.84
CA LYS A 617 -2.87 2.87 -29.59
C LYS A 617 -2.09 2.81 -30.89
#